data_AF-A0A5Q2V6R5-F1
#
_entry.id   AF-A0A5Q2V6R5-F1
#
_cell.length_a   1.000
_cell.length_b   1.000
_cell.length_c   1.000
_cell.angle_alpha   90.00
_cell.angle_beta   90.00
_cell.angle_gamma   90.00
#
_symmetry.space_group_name_H-M   'P 1'
#
loop_
_entity.id
_entity.type
_entity.pdbx_description
1 polymer ?
#
loop_
_entity_poly.entity_id
_entity_poly.type
_entity_poly.pdbx_seq_one_letter_code
_entity_poly.pdbx_strand_id
1 'polypeptide(L)'
;MVKPFLRSGSLDDVLALGENGQPVYACALQLRETLRIRQQQPAADCLAVPQPNDTGTRIDWYSPFPGKVTSWLAASDDQRAQAIQLLEQSLTTFRALVAQTQTNPHPSHRLFGALLAKAMQIPDPNHVYLVDGKPVLTFWGFIRPTAQCQDDPLACLRPVEEEKPTPIAAAPRPVVIPAAKPVPEPVVKPPAATTPVQAPRQWRRYWWILPALILFALLVAWLSRPSAPLAEPAVAPPPVPSQRAVVPAFKLQLPLAPATLMPPAPLPVVITPTDKHALVLPADSVKAGSVRFLNGKWRATVALKDLPTGKRPSLQYRIKEGKGIASITYGDAITCRVPIEAGLMQSGNLVINSRTKARCSDGSRYQMPEITCTQNETGPAACVGRYDAQTVYPMMLKRESK
;
A
#
# COMPACT_ATOMS: atom_id res chain seq x y z
N MET A 1 -8.28 -21.23 -16.52
CA MET A 1 -9.34 -20.31 -16.02
C MET A 1 -8.69 -19.02 -15.52
N VAL A 2 -9.33 -17.88 -15.76
CA VAL A 2 -8.81 -16.56 -15.38
C VAL A 2 -8.97 -16.38 -13.86
N LYS A 3 -7.90 -15.94 -13.19
CA LYS A 3 -7.94 -15.58 -11.77
C LYS A 3 -8.71 -14.26 -11.62
N PRO A 4 -9.82 -14.20 -10.87
CA PRO A 4 -10.65 -13.01 -10.82
C PRO A 4 -9.91 -11.86 -10.13
N PHE A 5 -10.08 -10.66 -10.69
CA PHE A 5 -9.69 -9.41 -10.05
C PHE A 5 -10.61 -9.15 -8.84
N LEU A 6 -10.01 -8.76 -7.71
CA LEU A 6 -10.73 -8.48 -6.47
C LEU A 6 -10.81 -6.98 -6.21
N ARG A 7 -9.65 -6.30 -6.18
CA ARG A 7 -9.56 -4.89 -5.80
C ARG A 7 -8.28 -4.24 -6.32
N SER A 8 -8.34 -2.94 -6.61
CA SER A 8 -7.17 -2.07 -6.78
C SER A 8 -7.21 -0.96 -5.74
N GLY A 9 -6.07 -0.45 -5.30
CA GLY A 9 -6.00 0.70 -4.39
C GLY A 9 -4.64 1.37 -4.36
N SER A 10 -4.63 2.63 -3.90
CA SER A 10 -3.40 3.43 -3.72
C SER A 10 -2.66 2.99 -2.47
N LEU A 11 -1.33 3.10 -2.51
CA LEU A 11 -0.49 2.92 -1.33
C LEU A 11 -0.47 4.15 -0.41
N ASP A 12 -0.98 5.29 -0.86
CA ASP A 12 -0.98 6.54 -0.08
C ASP A 12 -1.99 6.53 1.09
N ASP A 13 -3.04 5.72 0.96
CA ASP A 13 -4.13 5.64 1.94
C ASP A 13 -3.90 4.56 3.02
N VAL A 14 -2.84 3.77 2.88
CA VAL A 14 -2.54 2.60 3.71
C VAL A 14 -1.07 2.58 4.11
N LEU A 15 -0.77 2.06 5.29
CA LEU A 15 0.60 1.89 5.76
C LEU A 15 1.06 0.46 5.53
N ALA A 16 2.07 0.27 4.69
CA ALA A 16 2.68 -1.03 4.46
C ALA A 16 3.44 -1.51 5.69
N LEU A 17 3.10 -2.69 6.18
CA LEU A 17 3.91 -3.38 7.17
C LEU A 17 5.11 -4.01 6.49
N GLY A 18 6.19 -4.14 7.23
CA GLY A 18 7.44 -4.70 6.74
C GLY A 18 8.39 -5.06 7.86
N GLU A 19 9.53 -5.60 7.46
CA GLU A 19 10.67 -5.91 8.32
C GLU A 19 11.95 -5.47 7.60
N ASN A 20 12.86 -4.77 8.29
CA ASN A 20 14.13 -4.28 7.72
C ASN A 20 13.97 -3.48 6.39
N GLY A 21 12.91 -2.67 6.29
CA GLY A 21 12.62 -1.87 5.09
C GLY A 21 12.03 -2.66 3.92
N GLN A 22 11.83 -3.98 4.05
CA GLN A 22 11.12 -4.78 3.06
C GLN A 22 9.63 -4.85 3.42
N PRO A 23 8.74 -4.32 2.58
CA PRO A 23 7.32 -4.41 2.84
C PRO A 23 6.81 -5.83 2.55
N VAL A 24 5.84 -6.27 3.36
CA VAL A 24 5.26 -7.62 3.30
C VAL A 24 4.73 -7.97 1.91
N TYR A 25 4.07 -7.01 1.24
CA TYR A 25 3.51 -7.23 -0.09
C TYR A 25 4.58 -7.46 -1.17
N ALA A 26 5.79 -6.90 -1.02
CA ALA A 26 6.87 -7.11 -1.99
C ALA A 26 7.43 -8.54 -1.90
N CYS A 27 7.35 -9.15 -0.71
CA CYS A 27 7.72 -10.54 -0.47
C CYS A 27 6.55 -11.52 -0.70
N ALA A 28 5.42 -11.06 -1.25
CA ALA A 28 4.19 -11.83 -1.28
C ALA A 28 4.30 -13.16 -2.03
N LEU A 29 4.99 -13.18 -3.18
CA LEU A 29 5.24 -14.39 -3.94
C LEU A 29 6.00 -15.42 -3.10
N GLN A 30 7.05 -14.99 -2.41
CA GLN A 30 7.90 -15.85 -1.58
C GLN A 30 7.15 -16.42 -0.39
N LEU A 31 6.38 -15.58 0.30
CA LEU A 31 5.56 -15.99 1.45
C LEU A 31 4.57 -17.09 1.04
N ARG A 32 3.82 -16.83 -0.03
CA ARG A 32 2.78 -17.74 -0.51
C ARG A 32 3.32 -19.03 -1.08
N GLU A 33 4.42 -18.95 -1.84
CA GLU A 33 5.08 -20.14 -2.38
C GLU A 33 5.67 -21.01 -1.27
N THR A 34 6.20 -20.39 -0.22
CA THR A 34 6.69 -21.14 0.96
C THR A 34 5.55 -21.86 1.68
N LEU A 35 4.39 -21.20 1.86
CA LEU A 35 3.20 -21.84 2.44
C LEU A 35 2.75 -23.03 1.58
N ARG A 36 2.75 -22.88 0.25
CA ARG A 36 2.44 -23.94 -0.70
C ARG A 36 3.39 -25.13 -0.59
N ILE A 37 4.70 -24.89 -0.57
CA ILE A 37 5.74 -25.94 -0.44
C ILE A 37 5.63 -26.67 0.90
N ARG A 38 5.23 -25.97 1.97
CA ARG A 38 4.97 -26.55 3.30
C ARG A 38 3.61 -27.24 3.43
N GLN A 39 2.90 -27.46 2.32
CA GLN A 39 1.58 -28.09 2.26
C GLN A 39 0.49 -27.33 3.04
N GLN A 40 0.67 -26.02 3.24
CA GLN A 40 -0.31 -25.14 3.90
C GLN A 40 -1.15 -24.40 2.86
N GLN A 41 -1.81 -25.16 1.96
CA GLN A 41 -2.57 -24.59 0.85
C GLN A 41 -3.69 -23.64 1.30
N PRO A 42 -4.53 -23.97 2.31
CA PRO A 42 -5.59 -23.05 2.77
C PRO A 42 -5.05 -21.70 3.26
N ALA A 43 -3.90 -21.72 3.94
CA ALA A 43 -3.19 -20.54 4.41
C ALA A 43 -2.58 -19.72 3.26
N ALA A 44 -2.15 -20.36 2.16
CA ALA A 44 -1.67 -19.65 0.97
C ALA A 44 -2.82 -19.06 0.13
N ASP A 45 -3.96 -19.76 0.11
CA ASP A 45 -5.15 -19.41 -0.67
C ASP A 45 -5.94 -18.26 -0.05
N CYS A 46 -5.84 -18.05 1.26
CA CYS A 46 -6.47 -16.89 1.90
C CYS A 46 -5.75 -15.56 1.60
N LEU A 47 -4.55 -15.58 1.01
CA LEU A 47 -3.80 -14.39 0.62
C LEU A 47 -3.99 -14.08 -0.87
N ALA A 48 -4.54 -12.90 -1.21
CA ALA A 48 -4.62 -12.44 -2.59
C ALA A 48 -3.24 -12.25 -3.23
N VAL A 49 -3.17 -12.28 -4.57
CA VAL A 49 -1.95 -12.05 -5.36
C VAL A 49 -1.81 -10.54 -5.59
N PRO A 50 -0.84 -9.85 -4.96
CA PRO A 50 -0.56 -8.47 -5.30
C PRO A 50 0.17 -8.38 -6.63
N GLN A 51 -0.26 -7.44 -7.46
CA GLN A 51 0.41 -6.99 -8.67
C GLN A 51 0.62 -5.48 -8.55
N PRO A 52 1.79 -5.04 -8.06
CA PRO A 52 2.15 -3.62 -8.07
C PRO A 52 2.18 -3.10 -9.51
N ASN A 53 1.73 -1.87 -9.71
CA ASN A 53 1.93 -1.19 -10.99
C ASN A 53 3.40 -0.78 -11.19
N ASP A 54 3.78 -0.46 -12.43
CA ASP A 54 5.16 -0.10 -12.78
C ASP A 54 5.69 1.12 -12.01
N THR A 55 4.78 1.97 -11.53
CA THR A 55 5.12 3.17 -10.73
C THR A 55 5.20 2.89 -9.23
N GLY A 56 4.81 1.70 -8.76
CA GLY A 56 4.79 1.33 -7.35
C GLY A 56 3.80 2.10 -6.47
N THR A 57 2.84 2.81 -7.06
CA THR A 57 1.86 3.67 -6.35
C THR A 57 0.53 2.96 -6.07
N ARG A 58 0.24 1.89 -6.83
CA ARG A 58 -0.97 1.09 -6.68
C ARG A 58 -0.65 -0.40 -6.72
N ILE A 59 -1.52 -1.18 -6.10
CA ILE A 59 -1.48 -2.64 -6.16
C ILE A 59 -2.86 -3.17 -6.57
N ASP A 60 -2.85 -3.99 -7.61
CA ASP A 60 -4.00 -4.78 -8.03
C ASP A 60 -3.96 -6.15 -7.33
N TRP A 61 -5.08 -6.56 -6.75
CA TRP A 61 -5.20 -7.78 -5.98
C TRP A 61 -6.09 -8.78 -6.70
N TYR A 62 -5.57 -9.98 -6.93
CA TYR A 62 -6.27 -11.07 -7.62
C TYR A 62 -6.46 -12.28 -6.72
N SER A 63 -7.53 -13.03 -6.93
CA SER A 63 -7.73 -14.31 -6.23
C SER A 63 -6.67 -15.34 -6.65
N PRO A 64 -6.17 -16.19 -5.74
CA PRO A 64 -5.31 -17.32 -6.10
C PRO A 64 -5.97 -18.31 -7.07
N PHE A 65 -7.29 -18.46 -6.94
CA PHE A 65 -8.09 -19.49 -7.60
C PHE A 65 -9.34 -18.88 -8.27
N PRO A 66 -9.89 -19.52 -9.32
CA PRO A 66 -11.10 -19.05 -9.98
C PRO A 66 -12.33 -19.26 -9.08
N GLY A 67 -13.38 -18.47 -9.29
CA GLY A 67 -14.66 -18.63 -8.60
C GLY A 67 -15.52 -17.36 -8.63
N LYS A 68 -16.75 -17.47 -8.12
CA LYS A 68 -17.66 -16.33 -7.96
C LYS A 68 -17.20 -15.44 -6.82
N VAL A 69 -16.97 -14.16 -7.10
CA VAL A 69 -16.54 -13.17 -6.12
C VAL A 69 -17.75 -12.52 -5.44
N THR A 70 -17.73 -12.49 -4.12
CA THR A 70 -18.69 -11.76 -3.26
C THR A 70 -17.89 -10.89 -2.28
N SER A 71 -18.20 -9.61 -2.14
CA SER A 71 -17.54 -8.75 -1.16
C SER A 71 -18.01 -9.08 0.27
N TRP A 72 -17.21 -8.76 1.28
CA TRP A 72 -17.57 -8.96 2.69
C TRP A 72 -18.94 -8.36 3.05
N LEU A 73 -19.21 -7.14 2.56
CA LEU A 73 -20.47 -6.43 2.81
C LEU A 73 -21.68 -7.11 2.15
N ALA A 74 -21.48 -7.76 0.99
CA ALA A 74 -22.55 -8.44 0.26
C ALA A 74 -22.75 -9.91 0.70
N ALA A 75 -21.87 -10.45 1.53
CA ALA A 75 -21.99 -11.80 2.06
C ALA A 75 -23.09 -11.89 3.13
N SER A 76 -23.77 -13.03 3.17
CA SER A 76 -24.72 -13.36 4.26
C SER A 76 -23.98 -13.60 5.59
N ASP A 77 -24.71 -13.56 6.70
CA ASP A 77 -24.14 -13.80 8.04
C ASP A 77 -23.53 -15.21 8.16
N ASP A 78 -24.18 -16.24 7.61
CA ASP A 78 -23.66 -17.61 7.59
C ASP A 78 -22.35 -17.70 6.81
N GLN A 79 -22.29 -17.04 5.65
CA GLN A 79 -21.06 -16.98 4.84
C GLN A 79 -19.93 -16.23 5.56
N ARG A 80 -20.25 -15.14 6.28
CA ARG A 80 -19.28 -14.41 7.10
C ARG A 80 -18.77 -15.28 8.24
N ALA A 81 -19.65 -15.97 8.96
CA ALA A 81 -19.28 -16.86 10.06
C ALA A 81 -18.36 -18.00 9.59
N GLN A 82 -18.71 -18.67 8.49
CA GLN A 82 -17.88 -19.72 7.89
C GLN A 82 -16.52 -19.18 7.43
N ALA A 83 -16.50 -17.99 6.84
CA ALA A 83 -15.26 -17.34 6.41
C ALA A 83 -14.34 -16.98 7.58
N ILE A 84 -14.88 -16.49 8.70
CA ILE A 84 -14.10 -16.21 9.92
C ILE A 84 -13.44 -17.48 10.43
N GLN A 85 -14.17 -18.60 10.51
CA GLN A 85 -13.62 -19.89 10.95
C GLN A 85 -12.43 -20.35 10.09
N LEU A 86 -12.54 -20.22 8.76
CA LEU A 86 -11.46 -20.56 7.83
C LEU A 86 -10.24 -19.63 7.98
N LEU A 87 -10.47 -18.34 8.24
CA LEU A 87 -9.40 -17.38 8.50
C LEU A 87 -8.73 -17.64 9.85
N GLU A 88 -9.47 -18.00 10.90
CA GLU A 88 -8.92 -18.33 12.22
C GLU A 88 -8.06 -19.60 12.18
N GLN A 89 -8.49 -20.61 11.41
CA GLN A 89 -7.67 -21.79 11.15
C GLN A 89 -6.36 -21.41 10.43
N SER A 90 -6.45 -20.55 9.42
CA SER A 90 -5.27 -20.05 8.70
C SER A 90 -4.35 -19.25 9.64
N LEU A 91 -4.89 -18.37 10.48
CA LEU A 91 -4.12 -17.58 11.44
C LEU A 91 -3.37 -18.47 12.44
N THR A 92 -4.00 -19.56 12.89
CA THR A 92 -3.36 -20.55 13.75
C THR A 92 -2.16 -21.20 13.06
N THR A 93 -2.29 -21.57 11.78
CA THR A 93 -1.19 -22.07 10.97
C THR A 93 -0.05 -21.06 10.84
N PHE A 94 -0.36 -19.78 10.57
CA PHE A 94 0.65 -18.72 10.48
C PHE A 94 1.40 -18.58 11.81
N ARG A 95 0.69 -18.50 12.94
CA ARG A 95 1.30 -18.38 14.27
C ARG A 95 2.23 -19.55 14.58
N ALA A 96 1.83 -20.78 14.25
CA ALA A 96 2.68 -21.96 14.42
C ALA A 96 3.96 -21.89 13.57
N LEU A 97 3.86 -21.46 12.31
CA LEU A 97 5.02 -21.28 11.43
C LEU A 97 5.95 -20.17 11.90
N VAL A 98 5.40 -19.05 12.38
CA VAL A 98 6.18 -17.96 12.98
C VAL A 98 6.95 -18.46 14.19
N ALA A 99 6.32 -19.20 15.11
CA ALA A 99 7.01 -19.77 16.27
C ALA A 99 8.18 -20.69 15.87
N GLN A 100 8.01 -21.52 14.84
CA GLN A 100 9.08 -22.40 14.32
C GLN A 100 10.26 -21.62 13.73
N THR A 101 10.02 -20.43 13.17
CA THR A 101 11.10 -19.63 12.57
C THR A 101 11.98 -18.94 13.62
N GLN A 102 11.44 -18.69 14.82
CA GLN A 102 12.17 -18.06 15.92
C GLN A 102 13.22 -18.99 16.54
N THR A 103 12.99 -20.29 16.50
CA THR A 103 13.93 -21.30 17.02
C THR A 103 15.09 -21.57 16.05
N ASN A 104 14.99 -21.13 14.80
CA ASN A 104 16.02 -21.32 13.79
C ASN A 104 17.06 -20.17 13.85
N PRO A 105 18.37 -20.46 13.91
CA PRO A 105 19.41 -19.44 13.97
C PRO A 105 19.64 -18.73 12.63
N HIS A 106 19.18 -19.28 11.50
CA HIS A 106 19.48 -18.73 10.18
C HIS A 106 18.71 -17.42 9.92
N PRO A 107 19.40 -16.33 9.52
CA PRO A 107 18.80 -14.99 9.43
C PRO A 107 17.64 -14.89 8.43
N SER A 108 17.70 -15.60 7.30
CA SER A 108 16.60 -15.61 6.31
C SER A 108 15.32 -16.23 6.86
N HIS A 109 15.42 -17.24 7.73
CA HIS A 109 14.26 -17.88 8.36
C HIS A 109 13.61 -16.93 9.37
N ARG A 110 14.42 -16.17 10.12
CA ARG A 110 13.91 -15.14 11.04
C ARG A 110 13.20 -14.01 10.31
N LEU A 111 13.78 -13.50 9.22
CA LEU A 111 13.14 -12.49 8.38
C LEU A 111 11.80 -12.99 7.82
N PHE A 112 11.77 -14.21 7.29
CA PHE A 112 10.54 -14.85 6.83
C PHE A 112 9.48 -14.90 7.94
N GLY A 113 9.87 -15.32 9.15
CA GLY A 113 9.01 -15.34 10.33
C GLY A 113 8.42 -13.98 10.68
N ALA A 114 9.27 -12.95 10.70
CA ALA A 114 8.87 -11.59 11.03
C ALA A 114 7.88 -11.00 9.99
N LEU A 115 8.12 -11.25 8.69
CA LEU A 115 7.19 -10.86 7.63
C LEU A 115 5.88 -11.65 7.70
N LEU A 116 5.95 -12.96 7.95
CA LEU A 116 4.76 -13.82 8.06
C LEU A 116 3.87 -13.42 9.24
N ALA A 117 4.45 -13.00 10.36
CA ALA A 117 3.71 -12.50 11.53
C ALA A 117 2.83 -11.27 11.21
N LYS A 118 3.22 -10.49 10.20
CA LYS A 118 2.51 -9.28 9.75
C LYS A 118 1.58 -9.55 8.57
N ALA A 119 1.64 -10.73 7.96
CA ALA A 119 1.00 -11.01 6.68
C ALA A 119 -0.54 -10.98 6.73
N MET A 120 -1.18 -11.44 7.80
CA MET A 120 -2.65 -11.46 7.87
C MET A 120 -3.28 -10.13 8.30
N GLN A 121 -2.49 -9.08 8.54
CA GLN A 121 -3.01 -7.76 8.90
C GLN A 121 -3.73 -7.12 7.72
N ILE A 122 -4.93 -6.59 7.95
CA ILE A 122 -5.73 -5.87 6.96
C ILE A 122 -6.23 -4.52 7.52
N PRO A 123 -6.46 -3.50 6.67
CA PRO A 123 -6.88 -2.18 7.16
C PRO A 123 -8.29 -2.14 7.80
N ASP A 124 -9.25 -2.85 7.18
CA ASP A 124 -10.66 -2.91 7.57
C ASP A 124 -11.41 -4.06 6.85
N PRO A 125 -12.66 -4.40 7.23
CA PRO A 125 -13.40 -5.52 6.67
C PRO A 125 -13.70 -5.46 5.17
N ASN A 126 -13.66 -4.29 4.52
CA ASN A 126 -13.90 -4.17 3.07
C ASN A 126 -12.76 -4.78 2.24
N HIS A 127 -11.68 -5.20 2.89
CA HIS A 127 -10.54 -5.84 2.27
C HIS A 127 -10.67 -7.38 2.22
N VAL A 128 -11.79 -7.93 2.67
CA VAL A 128 -12.10 -9.36 2.59
C VAL A 128 -13.09 -9.64 1.47
N TYR A 129 -12.80 -10.67 0.68
CA TYR A 129 -13.67 -11.16 -0.39
C TYR A 129 -13.88 -12.66 -0.21
N LEU A 130 -15.07 -13.15 -0.57
CA LEU A 130 -15.37 -14.57 -0.65
C LEU A 130 -15.35 -15.00 -2.11
N VAL A 131 -14.51 -15.98 -2.43
CA VAL A 131 -14.43 -16.58 -3.77
C VAL A 131 -14.90 -18.02 -3.64
N ASP A 132 -16.08 -18.34 -4.19
CA ASP A 132 -16.78 -19.62 -3.97
C ASP A 132 -16.86 -20.02 -2.48
N GLY A 133 -17.18 -19.05 -1.63
CA GLY A 133 -17.31 -19.22 -0.17
C GLY A 133 -15.99 -19.25 0.61
N LYS A 134 -14.84 -19.27 -0.06
CA LYS A 134 -13.52 -19.22 0.61
C LYS A 134 -13.05 -17.77 0.79
N PRO A 135 -12.57 -17.37 1.97
CA PRO A 135 -12.09 -16.01 2.21
C PRO A 135 -10.74 -15.76 1.55
N VAL A 136 -10.62 -14.61 0.90
CA VAL A 136 -9.39 -14.08 0.31
C VAL A 136 -9.19 -12.64 0.78
N LEU A 137 -8.07 -12.41 1.47
CA LEU A 137 -7.65 -11.12 2.00
C LEU A 137 -6.94 -10.32 0.90
N THR A 138 -7.38 -9.09 0.68
CA THR A 138 -6.69 -8.07 -0.12
C THR A 138 -6.01 -7.07 0.82
N PHE A 139 -5.01 -6.32 0.34
CA PHE A 139 -4.24 -5.40 1.21
C PHE A 139 -3.72 -6.05 2.49
N TRP A 140 -3.37 -7.33 2.40
CA TRP A 140 -2.79 -8.06 3.51
C TRP A 140 -1.34 -7.58 3.72
N GLY A 141 -0.93 -7.44 4.99
CA GLY A 141 0.31 -6.76 5.35
C GLY A 141 0.19 -5.23 5.33
N PHE A 142 -1.01 -4.67 5.39
CA PHE A 142 -1.25 -3.24 5.52
C PHE A 142 -2.14 -2.92 6.71
N ILE A 143 -1.97 -1.71 7.27
CA ILE A 143 -2.84 -1.13 8.29
C ILE A 143 -3.24 0.28 7.89
N ARG A 144 -4.21 0.87 8.60
CA ARG A 144 -4.53 2.30 8.44
C ARG A 144 -3.35 3.16 8.94
N PRO A 145 -3.05 4.32 8.33
CA PRO A 145 -1.89 5.14 8.70
C PRO A 145 -1.81 5.56 10.18
N THR A 146 -2.96 5.70 10.85
CA THR A 146 -3.03 6.05 12.28
C THR A 146 -3.21 4.84 13.20
N ALA A 147 -3.26 3.62 12.65
CA ALA A 147 -3.45 2.41 13.42
C ALA A 147 -2.11 1.82 13.85
N GLN A 148 -2.12 1.06 14.94
CA GLN A 148 -1.01 0.22 15.35
C GLN A 148 -1.23 -1.21 14.88
N CYS A 149 -0.14 -1.95 14.64
CA CYS A 149 -0.20 -3.40 14.40
C CYS A 149 -0.90 -4.09 15.57
N GLN A 150 -2.00 -4.79 15.31
CA GLN A 150 -2.79 -5.46 16.34
C GLN A 150 -2.28 -6.87 16.60
N ASP A 151 -2.45 -7.40 17.82
CA ASP A 151 -2.12 -8.80 18.12
C ASP A 151 -3.09 -9.79 17.46
N ASP A 152 -4.34 -9.37 17.27
CA ASP A 152 -5.36 -10.12 16.55
C ASP A 152 -5.78 -9.42 15.24
N PRO A 153 -5.27 -9.87 14.08
CA PRO A 153 -5.59 -9.24 12.79
C PRO A 153 -7.06 -9.42 12.36
N LEU A 154 -7.77 -10.42 12.91
CA LEU A 154 -9.15 -10.73 12.53
C LEU A 154 -10.18 -10.04 13.41
N ALA A 155 -9.74 -9.27 14.42
CA ALA A 155 -10.63 -8.56 15.34
C ALA A 155 -11.64 -7.66 14.62
N CYS A 156 -11.24 -7.02 13.52
CA CYS A 156 -12.14 -6.15 12.75
C CYS A 156 -13.30 -6.90 12.05
N LEU A 157 -13.19 -8.22 11.87
CA LEU A 157 -14.20 -9.03 11.17
C LEU A 157 -15.25 -9.61 12.11
N ARG A 158 -14.96 -9.68 13.40
CA ARG A 158 -15.92 -10.19 14.37
C ARG A 158 -16.97 -9.11 14.59
N PRO A 159 -18.27 -9.46 14.58
CA PRO A 159 -19.31 -8.55 15.02
C PRO A 159 -18.88 -8.00 16.38
N VAL A 160 -18.92 -6.68 16.53
CA VAL A 160 -18.98 -6.10 17.87
C VAL A 160 -20.30 -6.62 18.40
N GLU A 161 -20.22 -7.64 19.25
CA GLU A 161 -21.37 -8.14 19.98
C GLU A 161 -21.91 -6.90 20.68
N GLU A 162 -22.99 -6.32 20.15
CA GLU A 162 -23.76 -5.32 20.87
C GLU A 162 -24.02 -5.99 22.20
N GLU A 163 -23.39 -5.48 23.26
CA GLU A 163 -23.74 -5.85 24.62
C GLU A 163 -25.24 -5.66 24.69
N LYS A 164 -25.94 -6.79 24.56
CA LYS A 164 -27.38 -6.88 24.72
C LYS A 164 -27.63 -6.14 26.02
N PRO A 165 -28.31 -4.97 26.01
CA PRO A 165 -28.37 -4.12 27.18
C PRO A 165 -28.87 -5.01 28.31
N THR A 166 -28.02 -5.18 29.31
CA THR A 166 -28.40 -5.83 30.55
C THR A 166 -29.71 -5.16 30.95
N PRO A 167 -30.82 -5.90 31.08
CA PRO A 167 -32.08 -5.29 31.47
C PRO A 167 -31.78 -4.54 32.76
N ILE A 168 -31.96 -3.22 32.72
CA ILE A 168 -31.81 -2.35 33.87
C ILE A 168 -32.67 -2.97 34.95
N ALA A 169 -32.01 -3.60 35.93
CA ALA A 169 -32.67 -4.09 37.12
C ALA A 169 -33.39 -2.87 37.71
N ALA A 170 -34.72 -2.95 37.75
CA ALA A 170 -35.57 -1.90 38.25
C ALA A 170 -35.08 -1.51 39.65
N ALA A 171 -34.52 -0.32 39.77
CA ALA A 171 -34.23 0.29 41.05
C ALA A 171 -35.56 0.38 41.83
N PRO A 172 -35.69 -0.21 43.03
CA PRO A 172 -36.84 0.03 43.87
C PRO A 172 -36.86 1.51 44.27
N ARG A 173 -38.02 2.15 44.08
CA ARG A 173 -38.33 3.48 44.59
C ARG A 173 -37.99 3.59 46.08
N PRO A 174 -37.51 4.76 46.55
CA PRO A 174 -37.10 4.93 47.93
C PRO A 174 -38.34 4.96 48.85
N VAL A 175 -38.38 4.05 49.82
CA VAL A 175 -39.27 4.14 50.98
C VAL A 175 -38.60 5.04 52.01
N VAL A 176 -39.35 6.05 52.42
CA VAL A 176 -39.04 7.06 53.43
C VAL A 176 -38.77 6.40 54.78
N ILE A 177 -37.64 6.73 55.42
CA ILE A 177 -37.46 6.58 56.87
C ILE A 177 -36.92 7.91 57.42
N PRO A 178 -37.55 8.52 58.43
CA PRO A 178 -37.15 9.82 58.96
C PRO A 178 -36.14 9.73 60.11
N ALA A 179 -35.21 10.70 60.09
CA ALA A 179 -34.61 11.43 61.20
C ALA A 179 -33.97 10.68 62.39
N ALA A 180 -32.65 10.78 62.48
CA ALA A 180 -31.98 11.25 63.70
C ALA A 180 -30.70 12.03 63.33
N LYS A 181 -30.59 13.21 63.93
CA LYS A 181 -29.58 14.28 63.81
C LYS A 181 -28.52 14.07 64.94
N PRO A 182 -27.52 14.95 65.12
CA PRO A 182 -26.19 15.04 64.48
C PRO A 182 -25.07 15.00 65.56
N VAL A 183 -23.89 15.62 65.31
CA VAL A 183 -22.87 16.19 66.28
C VAL A 183 -21.50 15.44 66.26
N PRO A 184 -20.33 16.13 66.31
CA PRO A 184 -19.57 16.50 65.11
C PRO A 184 -18.04 16.22 65.21
N GLU A 185 -17.31 16.51 64.14
CA GLU A 185 -15.85 16.73 64.10
C GLU A 185 -15.41 17.91 64.99
N PRO A 186 -14.16 17.97 65.51
CA PRO A 186 -13.09 18.60 64.73
C PRO A 186 -11.61 18.20 65.00
N VAL A 187 -10.84 18.18 63.90
CA VAL A 187 -9.57 18.90 63.57
C VAL A 187 -8.38 18.92 64.57
N VAL A 188 -7.17 18.98 63.98
CA VAL A 188 -5.88 19.54 64.46
C VAL A 188 -4.93 18.47 65.04
N LYS A 189 -3.68 18.16 64.59
CA LYS A 189 -2.53 18.91 64.00
C LYS A 189 -1.44 17.91 63.47
N PRO A 190 -0.57 18.29 62.52
CA PRO A 190 0.78 17.70 62.31
C PRO A 190 1.85 18.49 63.14
N PRO A 191 3.19 18.23 63.11
CA PRO A 191 4.01 17.22 62.42
C PRO A 191 5.05 16.50 63.36
N ALA A 192 5.71 15.43 62.90
CA ALA A 192 7.03 15.04 63.44
C ALA A 192 7.86 14.34 62.36
N ALA A 193 9.03 14.92 62.10
CA ALA A 193 10.01 14.47 61.15
C ALA A 193 10.62 13.12 61.55
N THR A 194 10.86 12.26 60.56
CA THR A 194 11.85 11.18 60.67
C THR A 194 12.80 11.27 59.48
N THR A 195 14.04 11.63 59.81
CA THR A 195 15.25 11.59 58.98
C THR A 195 15.55 10.16 58.53
N PRO A 196 15.94 9.91 57.28
CA PRO A 196 16.61 8.68 56.92
C PRO A 196 18.11 8.76 57.29
N VAL A 197 18.53 7.84 58.15
CA VAL A 197 19.90 7.61 58.60
C VAL A 197 20.74 7.09 57.42
N GLN A 198 21.80 7.81 57.08
CA GLN A 198 22.82 7.40 56.11
C GLN A 198 23.80 6.40 56.76
N ALA A 199 24.03 5.25 56.11
CA ALA A 199 25.07 4.29 56.48
C ALA A 199 26.37 4.54 55.69
N PRO A 200 27.56 4.18 56.25
CA PRO A 200 28.80 4.83 55.90
C PRO A 200 29.46 4.34 54.60
N ARG A 201 30.08 5.33 53.98
CA ARG A 201 30.69 5.42 52.66
C ARG A 201 32.18 5.08 52.76
N GLN A 202 32.55 3.79 52.73
CA GLN A 202 33.98 3.40 52.67
C GLN A 202 34.33 2.27 51.70
N TRP A 203 33.36 1.61 51.06
CA TRP A 203 33.61 0.53 50.08
C TRP A 203 33.52 0.97 48.62
N ARG A 204 33.68 2.28 48.37
CA ARG A 204 33.58 2.91 47.03
C ARG A 204 34.91 3.47 46.52
N ARG A 205 36.04 3.04 47.10
CA ARG A 205 37.39 3.44 46.68
C ARG A 205 38.16 2.35 45.92
N TYR A 206 37.71 1.08 45.98
CA TYR A 206 38.32 -0.05 45.26
C TYR A 206 37.50 -0.56 44.06
N TRP A 207 36.27 -0.05 43.85
CA TRP A 207 35.41 -0.51 42.75
C TRP A 207 35.87 -0.05 41.36
N TRP A 208 36.78 0.93 41.28
CA TRP A 208 37.42 1.36 40.03
C TRP A 208 38.67 0.54 39.69
N ILE A 209 39.19 -0.28 40.61
CA ILE A 209 40.37 -1.09 40.34
C ILE A 209 40.01 -2.30 39.45
N LEU A 210 38.81 -2.86 39.60
CA LEU A 210 38.33 -3.97 38.76
C LEU A 210 38.27 -3.63 37.25
N PRO A 211 37.63 -2.55 36.79
CA PRO A 211 37.64 -2.21 35.37
C PRO A 211 39.03 -1.81 34.88
N ALA A 212 39.85 -1.15 35.71
CA ALA A 212 41.23 -0.80 35.35
C ALA A 212 42.13 -2.05 35.19
N LEU A 213 41.97 -3.07 36.04
CA LEU A 213 42.67 -4.35 35.91
C LEU A 213 42.23 -5.12 34.67
N ILE A 214 40.94 -5.10 34.33
CA ILE A 214 40.43 -5.73 33.10
C ILE A 214 40.98 -5.02 31.86
N LEU A 215 41.01 -3.69 31.86
CA LEU A 215 41.55 -2.89 30.75
C LEU A 215 43.07 -3.10 30.61
N PHE A 216 43.80 -3.18 31.72
CA PHE A 216 45.22 -3.49 31.73
C PHE A 216 45.50 -4.92 31.24
N ALA A 217 44.71 -5.92 31.67
CA ALA A 217 44.81 -7.29 31.21
C ALA A 217 44.52 -7.42 29.70
N LEU A 218 43.52 -6.70 29.19
CA LEU A 218 43.22 -6.64 27.75
C LEU A 218 44.35 -5.96 26.96
N LEU A 219 44.96 -4.90 27.50
CA LEU A 219 46.06 -4.18 26.84
C LEU A 219 47.33 -5.03 26.81
N VAL A 220 47.65 -5.74 27.90
CA VAL A 220 48.74 -6.71 27.94
C VAL A 220 48.46 -7.87 26.98
N ALA A 221 47.24 -8.42 26.95
CA ALA A 221 46.88 -9.44 25.99
C ALA A 221 46.97 -8.95 24.52
N TRP A 222 46.74 -7.67 24.26
CA TRP A 222 46.91 -7.08 22.93
C TRP A 222 48.38 -6.91 22.55
N LEU A 223 49.23 -6.42 23.48
CA LEU A 223 50.67 -6.26 23.27
C LEU A 223 51.41 -7.61 23.22
N SER A 224 50.92 -8.63 23.92
CA SER A 224 51.48 -9.97 23.94
C SER A 224 50.96 -10.87 22.80
N ARG A 225 50.15 -10.35 21.86
CA ARG A 225 49.87 -11.10 20.63
C ARG A 225 51.14 -11.11 19.78
N PRO A 226 51.82 -12.26 19.62
CA PRO A 226 52.89 -12.34 18.65
C PRO A 226 52.29 -12.07 17.27
N SER A 227 52.84 -11.08 16.56
CA SER A 227 52.53 -10.84 15.15
C SER A 227 52.75 -12.15 14.40
N ALA A 228 51.68 -12.79 13.97
CA ALA A 228 51.78 -14.01 13.17
C ALA A 228 52.58 -13.68 11.90
N PRO A 229 53.64 -14.44 11.58
CA PRO A 229 54.36 -14.23 10.33
C PRO A 229 53.39 -14.49 9.17
N LEU A 230 53.48 -13.64 8.15
CA LEU A 230 52.74 -13.78 6.91
C LEU A 230 53.10 -15.15 6.32
N ALA A 231 52.20 -16.12 6.51
CA ALA A 231 52.36 -17.45 5.93
C ALA A 231 52.10 -17.30 4.43
N GLU A 232 53.20 -17.33 3.68
CA GLU A 232 53.23 -17.58 2.25
C GLU A 232 52.43 -18.88 1.99
N PRO A 233 51.39 -18.86 1.15
CA PRO A 233 50.58 -20.05 0.94
C PRO A 233 51.41 -21.13 0.26
N ALA A 234 51.66 -22.20 1.01
CA ALA A 234 52.19 -23.45 0.51
C ALA A 234 51.34 -23.98 -0.65
N VAL A 235 52.02 -24.38 -1.72
CA VAL A 235 51.45 -25.15 -2.83
C VAL A 235 50.86 -26.45 -2.27
N ALA A 236 49.54 -26.56 -2.25
CA ALA A 236 48.85 -27.81 -2.00
C ALA A 236 48.90 -28.70 -3.26
N PRO A 237 49.07 -30.03 -3.11
CA PRO A 237 49.05 -30.97 -4.23
C PRO A 237 47.67 -31.02 -4.89
N PRO A 238 47.59 -31.38 -6.19
CA PRO A 238 46.34 -31.39 -6.93
C PRO A 238 45.36 -32.41 -6.32
N PRO A 239 44.06 -32.08 -6.18
CA PRO A 239 43.05 -33.04 -5.78
C PRO A 239 42.83 -34.09 -6.88
N VAL A 240 42.81 -35.35 -6.46
CA VAL A 240 42.36 -36.49 -7.27
C VAL A 240 40.91 -36.24 -7.72
N PRO A 241 40.58 -36.36 -9.02
CA PRO A 241 39.22 -36.12 -9.48
C PRO A 241 38.29 -37.24 -9.00
N SER A 242 37.42 -36.92 -8.06
CA SER A 242 36.23 -37.73 -7.76
C SER A 242 35.30 -37.72 -8.98
N GLN A 243 34.99 -38.90 -9.47
CA GLN A 243 34.03 -39.12 -10.55
C GLN A 243 32.64 -38.61 -10.11
N ARG A 244 32.28 -37.41 -10.57
CA ARG A 244 30.87 -37.00 -10.63
C ARG A 244 30.23 -37.71 -11.81
N ALA A 245 29.10 -38.37 -11.54
CA ALA A 245 28.22 -38.94 -12.53
C ALA A 245 28.01 -37.96 -13.70
N VAL A 246 28.28 -38.44 -14.91
CA VAL A 246 28.05 -37.74 -16.17
C VAL A 246 26.54 -37.60 -16.35
N VAL A 247 26.02 -36.42 -16.05
CA VAL A 247 24.77 -35.96 -16.66
C VAL A 247 25.12 -35.60 -18.11
N PRO A 248 24.42 -36.11 -19.14
CA PRO A 248 24.76 -35.78 -20.51
C PRO A 248 24.53 -34.28 -20.72
N ALA A 249 25.61 -33.58 -21.07
CA ALA A 249 25.52 -32.22 -21.57
C ALA A 249 24.75 -32.25 -22.90
N PHE A 250 23.53 -31.73 -22.89
CA PHE A 250 22.89 -31.29 -24.12
C PHE A 250 23.81 -30.23 -24.73
N LYS A 251 24.38 -30.54 -25.90
CA LYS A 251 25.03 -29.55 -26.75
C LYS A 251 23.97 -28.57 -27.24
N LEU A 252 23.77 -27.47 -26.52
CA LEU A 252 23.21 -26.27 -27.12
C LEU A 252 24.27 -25.68 -28.05
N GLN A 253 24.27 -26.15 -29.31
CA GLN A 253 24.87 -25.39 -30.40
C GLN A 253 24.02 -24.13 -30.60
N LEU A 254 24.37 -23.06 -29.89
CA LEU A 254 23.96 -21.73 -30.31
C LEU A 254 24.78 -21.40 -31.56
N PRO A 255 24.15 -21.11 -32.72
CA PRO A 255 24.88 -20.48 -33.81
C PRO A 255 25.33 -19.10 -33.33
N LEU A 256 26.65 -18.93 -33.12
CA LEU A 256 27.27 -17.62 -33.05
C LEU A 256 27.20 -16.97 -34.44
N ALA A 257 26.02 -16.45 -34.79
CA ALA A 257 25.94 -15.35 -35.73
C ALA A 257 26.11 -14.06 -34.92
N PRO A 258 27.05 -13.16 -35.27
CA PRO A 258 27.08 -11.84 -34.66
C PRO A 258 25.73 -11.17 -34.93
N ALA A 259 24.98 -10.86 -33.87
CA ALA A 259 23.78 -10.05 -33.97
C ALA A 259 24.20 -8.64 -34.39
N THR A 260 24.18 -8.37 -35.68
CA THR A 260 24.20 -7.02 -36.21
C THR A 260 22.94 -6.33 -35.71
N LEU A 261 23.09 -5.31 -34.87
CA LEU A 261 22.02 -4.41 -34.49
C LEU A 261 21.61 -3.60 -35.72
N MET A 262 20.76 -4.18 -36.57
CA MET A 262 19.92 -3.38 -37.46
C MET A 262 18.87 -2.71 -36.60
N PRO A 263 18.74 -1.36 -36.64
CA PRO A 263 17.54 -0.71 -36.14
C PRO A 263 16.33 -1.35 -36.84
N PRO A 264 15.24 -1.67 -36.12
CA PRO A 264 14.05 -2.16 -36.79
C PRO A 264 13.61 -1.12 -37.82
N ALA A 265 13.37 -1.58 -39.05
CA ALA A 265 12.79 -0.75 -40.10
C ALA A 265 11.52 -0.07 -39.55
N PRO A 266 11.31 1.22 -39.81
CA PRO A 266 10.12 1.92 -39.33
C PRO A 266 8.90 1.19 -39.87
N LEU A 267 8.13 0.57 -38.96
CA LEU A 267 6.83 0.02 -39.28
C LEU A 267 6.01 1.16 -39.88
N PRO A 268 5.33 0.95 -41.02
CA PRO A 268 4.48 1.97 -41.60
C PRO A 268 3.47 2.39 -40.54
N VAL A 269 3.51 3.67 -40.19
CA VAL A 269 2.59 4.32 -39.28
C VAL A 269 1.19 4.09 -39.84
N VAL A 270 0.46 3.16 -39.21
CA VAL A 270 -0.97 3.03 -39.41
C VAL A 270 -1.59 4.29 -38.81
N ILE A 271 -1.81 5.27 -39.68
CA ILE A 271 -2.60 6.47 -39.38
C ILE A 271 -4.01 5.96 -39.09
N THR A 272 -4.29 5.76 -37.81
CA THR A 272 -5.68 5.56 -37.37
C THR A 272 -6.46 6.84 -37.67
N PRO A 273 -7.72 6.74 -38.11
CA PRO A 273 -8.48 7.90 -38.58
C PRO A 273 -8.56 8.95 -37.47
N THR A 274 -8.14 10.16 -37.79
CA THR A 274 -8.29 11.34 -36.94
C THR A 274 -9.75 11.48 -36.54
N ASP A 275 -10.05 11.24 -35.27
CA ASP A 275 -11.38 11.44 -34.72
C ASP A 275 -11.72 12.94 -34.90
N LYS A 276 -12.70 13.27 -35.76
CA LYS A 276 -13.01 14.66 -36.20
C LYS A 276 -13.32 15.62 -35.04
N HIS A 277 -13.60 15.07 -33.86
CA HIS A 277 -13.94 15.80 -32.65
C HIS A 277 -12.77 15.93 -31.67
N ALA A 278 -11.60 15.36 -31.96
CA ALA A 278 -10.44 15.49 -31.09
C ALA A 278 -9.93 16.93 -31.04
N LEU A 279 -9.40 17.33 -29.89
CA LEU A 279 -8.79 18.64 -29.73
C LEU A 279 -7.55 18.77 -30.63
N VAL A 280 -7.50 19.82 -31.43
CA VAL A 280 -6.35 20.23 -32.25
C VAL A 280 -6.05 21.68 -31.89
N LEU A 281 -4.78 22.04 -31.67
CA LEU A 281 -4.36 23.43 -31.45
C LEU A 281 -3.90 24.00 -32.80
N PRO A 282 -4.69 24.87 -33.47
CA PRO A 282 -4.31 25.43 -34.76
C PRO A 282 -3.09 26.35 -34.60
N ALA A 283 -2.09 26.20 -35.47
CA ALA A 283 -0.86 26.99 -35.41
C ALA A 283 -1.13 28.51 -35.40
N ASP A 284 -2.12 28.97 -36.18
CA ASP A 284 -2.51 30.40 -36.22
C ASP A 284 -3.10 30.88 -34.90
N SER A 285 -3.87 30.02 -34.22
CA SER A 285 -4.46 30.34 -32.91
C SER A 285 -3.39 30.34 -31.81
N VAL A 286 -2.41 29.44 -31.88
CA VAL A 286 -1.29 29.38 -30.94
C VAL A 286 -0.42 30.63 -31.07
N LYS A 287 -0.07 31.01 -32.31
CA LYS A 287 0.70 32.24 -32.60
C LYS A 287 -0.04 33.51 -32.17
N ALA A 288 -1.38 33.53 -32.34
CA ALA A 288 -2.22 34.64 -31.93
C ALA A 288 -2.60 34.63 -30.43
N GLY A 289 -2.19 33.62 -29.66
CA GLY A 289 -2.60 33.46 -28.25
C GLY A 289 -4.13 33.29 -28.05
N SER A 290 -4.84 32.89 -29.09
CA SER A 290 -6.31 32.84 -29.12
C SER A 290 -6.83 31.47 -28.71
N VAL A 291 -7.67 31.42 -27.67
CA VAL A 291 -8.37 30.21 -27.22
C VAL A 291 -9.75 30.02 -27.87
N ARG A 292 -10.09 30.79 -28.92
CA ARG A 292 -11.43 30.73 -29.55
C ARG A 292 -11.79 29.34 -30.08
N PHE A 293 -10.81 28.54 -30.49
CA PHE A 293 -11.03 27.17 -30.94
C PHE A 293 -11.60 26.24 -29.84
N LEU A 294 -11.42 26.60 -28.56
CA LEU A 294 -11.98 25.89 -27.40
C LEU A 294 -13.43 26.25 -27.08
N ASN A 295 -14.05 27.21 -27.77
CA ASN A 295 -15.44 27.54 -27.51
C ASN A 295 -16.34 26.32 -27.77
N GLY A 296 -17.17 25.99 -26.78
CA GLY A 296 -18.13 24.88 -26.84
C GLY A 296 -18.12 23.96 -25.63
N LYS A 297 -18.70 22.77 -25.78
CA LYS A 297 -18.72 21.70 -24.79
C LYS A 297 -17.68 20.65 -25.14
N TRP A 298 -16.87 20.28 -24.15
CA TRP A 298 -15.80 19.30 -24.27
C TRP A 298 -15.94 18.22 -23.22
N ARG A 299 -15.56 17.01 -23.61
CA ARG A 299 -15.41 15.86 -22.71
C ARG A 299 -13.94 15.48 -22.63
N ALA A 300 -13.37 15.53 -21.44
CA ALA A 300 -12.05 14.96 -21.17
C ALA A 300 -12.21 13.57 -20.54
N THR A 301 -11.49 12.60 -21.09
CA THR A 301 -11.42 11.23 -20.58
C THR A 301 -9.97 10.79 -20.47
N VAL A 302 -9.66 10.00 -19.45
CA VAL A 302 -8.33 9.40 -19.31
C VAL A 302 -8.03 8.47 -20.50
N ALA A 303 -6.88 8.65 -21.13
CA ALA A 303 -6.40 7.92 -22.29
C ALA A 303 -5.77 6.58 -21.89
N LEU A 304 -6.52 5.74 -21.17
CA LEU A 304 -6.12 4.37 -20.83
C LEU A 304 -6.60 3.40 -21.92
N LYS A 305 -5.69 2.57 -22.41
CA LYS A 305 -5.92 1.73 -23.60
C LYS A 305 -6.88 0.56 -23.32
N ASP A 306 -6.94 0.06 -22.09
CA ASP A 306 -7.82 -1.06 -21.74
C ASP A 306 -8.39 -0.90 -20.31
N LEU A 307 -9.72 -0.81 -20.20
CA LEU A 307 -10.46 -0.87 -18.94
C LEU A 307 -11.69 -1.79 -19.16
N PRO A 308 -11.85 -2.88 -18.38
CA PRO A 308 -12.92 -3.87 -18.58
C PRO A 308 -14.28 -3.51 -17.96
N THR A 309 -14.44 -2.37 -17.30
CA THR A 309 -15.68 -2.02 -16.56
C THR A 309 -16.28 -0.70 -17.01
N GLY A 310 -17.59 -0.75 -17.28
CA GLY A 310 -18.36 0.27 -17.98
C GLY A 310 -18.40 1.64 -17.29
N LYS A 311 -18.19 2.68 -18.10
CA LYS A 311 -18.26 4.13 -17.83
C LYS A 311 -16.99 4.76 -17.23
N ARG A 312 -16.19 5.36 -18.13
CA ARG A 312 -15.07 6.25 -17.76
C ARG A 312 -15.64 7.47 -17.01
N PRO A 313 -15.12 7.83 -15.83
CA PRO A 313 -15.43 9.13 -15.23
C PRO A 313 -15.00 10.20 -16.25
N SER A 314 -15.98 10.90 -16.81
CA SER A 314 -15.74 11.88 -17.87
C SER A 314 -15.91 13.27 -17.29
N LEU A 315 -14.86 14.08 -17.39
CA LEU A 315 -14.90 15.48 -17.02
C LEU A 315 -15.56 16.25 -18.16
N GLN A 316 -16.61 17.01 -17.86
CA GLN A 316 -17.29 17.85 -18.83
C GLN A 316 -16.86 19.30 -18.63
N TYR A 317 -16.48 19.96 -19.72
CA TYR A 317 -16.06 21.35 -19.74
C TYR A 317 -16.99 22.14 -20.65
N ARG A 318 -17.37 23.34 -20.21
CA ARG A 318 -18.08 24.30 -21.04
C ARG A 318 -17.27 25.59 -21.05
N ILE A 319 -16.65 25.90 -22.18
CA ILE A 319 -15.68 26.99 -22.29
C ILE A 319 -16.21 28.02 -23.31
N LYS A 320 -16.06 29.30 -22.96
CA LYS A 320 -16.34 30.44 -23.82
C LYS A 320 -15.28 31.52 -23.54
N GLU A 321 -14.51 31.89 -24.56
CA GLU A 321 -13.51 32.95 -24.49
C GLU A 321 -12.49 32.75 -23.34
N GLY A 322 -12.04 31.51 -23.15
CA GLY A 322 -11.04 31.18 -22.13
C GLY A 322 -11.57 31.09 -20.70
N LYS A 323 -12.87 31.28 -20.46
CA LYS A 323 -13.50 31.04 -19.16
C LYS A 323 -14.58 29.99 -19.28
N GLY A 324 -14.79 29.21 -18.23
CA GLY A 324 -15.74 28.11 -18.31
C GLY A 324 -16.10 27.49 -16.97
N ILE A 325 -16.87 26.41 -17.05
CA ILE A 325 -17.22 25.58 -15.91
C ILE A 325 -16.80 24.14 -16.22
N ALA A 326 -16.11 23.51 -15.29
CA ALA A 326 -15.82 22.09 -15.29
C ALA A 326 -16.76 21.36 -14.34
N SER A 327 -17.29 20.22 -14.78
CA SER A 327 -18.20 19.39 -14.01
C SER A 327 -17.86 17.91 -14.13
N ILE A 328 -17.93 17.20 -13.01
CA ILE A 328 -17.76 15.75 -12.92
C ILE A 328 -18.93 15.16 -12.14
N THR A 329 -19.39 13.98 -12.57
CA THR A 329 -20.38 13.17 -11.85
C THR A 329 -19.74 11.83 -11.53
N TYR A 330 -19.69 11.44 -10.26
CA TYR A 330 -19.18 10.15 -9.81
C TYR A 330 -20.08 9.54 -8.73
N GLY A 331 -20.05 8.22 -8.57
CA GLY A 331 -20.84 7.50 -7.57
C GLY A 331 -22.35 7.74 -7.71
N ASP A 332 -23.06 7.81 -6.57
CA ASP A 332 -24.51 8.01 -6.39
C ASP A 332 -25.05 9.35 -6.95
N ALA A 333 -24.73 9.69 -8.20
CA ALA A 333 -25.09 10.91 -8.91
C ALA A 333 -24.57 12.24 -8.32
N ILE A 334 -23.56 12.18 -7.44
CA ILE A 334 -22.92 13.37 -6.86
C ILE A 334 -22.24 14.16 -7.98
N THR A 335 -22.61 15.44 -8.11
CA THR A 335 -22.09 16.32 -9.16
C THR A 335 -21.26 17.43 -8.54
N CYS A 336 -20.00 17.53 -8.96
CA CYS A 336 -19.08 18.58 -8.54
C CYS A 336 -18.87 19.60 -9.66
N ARG A 337 -18.92 20.90 -9.32
CA ARG A 337 -18.76 22.00 -10.29
C ARG A 337 -17.73 23.03 -9.83
N VAL A 338 -16.99 23.58 -10.78
CA VAL A 338 -15.99 24.62 -10.51
C VAL A 338 -15.81 25.56 -11.71
N PRO A 339 -15.60 26.87 -11.49
CA PRO A 339 -15.13 27.76 -12.54
C PRO A 339 -13.70 27.42 -12.95
N ILE A 340 -13.44 27.46 -14.25
CA ILE A 340 -12.11 27.23 -14.84
C ILE A 340 -11.70 28.36 -15.77
N GLU A 341 -10.40 28.49 -15.96
CA GLU A 341 -9.77 29.38 -16.92
C GLU A 341 -8.89 28.55 -17.86
N ALA A 342 -8.94 28.89 -19.15
CA ALA A 342 -8.20 28.27 -20.22
C ALA A 342 -7.43 29.34 -20.99
N GLY A 343 -6.13 29.14 -21.18
CA GLY A 343 -5.24 30.09 -21.83
C GLY A 343 -4.08 29.40 -22.53
N LEU A 344 -3.49 30.06 -23.53
CA LEU A 344 -2.21 29.63 -24.09
C LEU A 344 -1.06 30.34 -23.37
N MET A 345 -0.05 29.56 -22.99
CA MET A 345 1.21 30.09 -22.47
C MET A 345 2.10 30.57 -23.61
N GLN A 346 3.12 31.37 -23.28
CA GLN A 346 4.15 31.81 -24.24
C GLN A 346 4.89 30.63 -24.90
N SER A 347 4.94 29.47 -24.23
CA SER A 347 5.49 28.23 -24.76
C SER A 347 4.62 27.56 -25.83
N GLY A 348 3.43 28.08 -26.11
CA GLY A 348 2.46 27.49 -27.04
C GLY A 348 1.61 26.37 -26.44
N ASN A 349 1.82 26.03 -25.16
CA ASN A 349 1.01 25.05 -24.44
C ASN A 349 -0.33 25.66 -24.05
N LEU A 350 -1.41 24.91 -24.29
CA LEU A 350 -2.72 25.24 -23.76
C LEU A 350 -2.81 24.73 -22.32
N VAL A 351 -3.22 25.59 -21.39
CA VAL A 351 -3.45 25.23 -19.99
C VAL A 351 -4.91 25.52 -19.61
N ILE A 352 -5.57 24.56 -18.99
CA ILE A 352 -6.91 24.67 -18.41
C ILE A 352 -6.81 24.36 -16.92
N ASN A 353 -7.14 25.32 -16.06
CA ASN A 353 -6.99 25.18 -14.61
C ASN A 353 -8.19 25.76 -13.84
N SER A 354 -8.41 25.29 -12.62
CA SER A 354 -9.34 25.85 -11.65
C SER A 354 -8.59 26.50 -10.49
N ARG A 355 -8.93 27.75 -10.14
CA ARG A 355 -8.32 28.44 -8.99
C ARG A 355 -8.75 27.90 -7.63
N THR A 356 -9.87 27.17 -7.57
CA THR A 356 -10.47 26.66 -6.34
C THR A 356 -10.86 25.19 -6.49
N LYS A 357 -11.07 24.50 -5.36
CA LYS A 357 -11.62 23.14 -5.35
C LYS A 357 -13.09 23.17 -5.78
N ALA A 358 -13.51 22.18 -6.57
CA ALA A 358 -14.89 22.02 -6.99
C ALA A 358 -15.80 21.74 -5.80
N ARG A 359 -16.98 22.37 -5.80
CA ARG A 359 -18.01 22.11 -4.78
C ARG A 359 -18.93 21.00 -5.27
N CYS A 360 -19.12 19.99 -4.43
CA CYS A 360 -19.96 18.84 -4.71
C CYS A 360 -21.33 18.98 -4.04
N SER A 361 -22.34 18.29 -4.56
CA SER A 361 -23.72 18.34 -4.06
C SER A 361 -23.89 17.77 -2.64
N ASP A 362 -22.97 16.92 -2.19
CA ASP A 362 -22.88 16.34 -0.85
C ASP A 362 -22.16 17.26 0.16
N GLY A 363 -21.74 18.46 -0.26
CA GLY A 363 -20.97 19.40 0.55
C GLY A 363 -19.45 19.12 0.57
N SER A 364 -18.98 18.04 -0.05
CA SER A 364 -17.56 17.74 -0.18
C SER A 364 -16.86 18.66 -1.20
N ARG A 365 -15.52 18.60 -1.22
CA ARG A 365 -14.69 19.37 -2.15
C ARG A 365 -13.81 18.45 -2.98
N TYR A 366 -13.88 18.59 -4.30
CA TYR A 366 -13.11 17.79 -5.26
C TYR A 366 -11.99 18.61 -5.92
N GLN A 367 -10.78 18.06 -6.01
CA GLN A 367 -9.66 18.70 -6.70
C GLN A 367 -9.75 18.42 -8.20
N MET A 368 -10.00 19.46 -9.00
CA MET A 368 -10.03 19.36 -10.46
C MET A 368 -8.58 19.33 -11.00
N PRO A 369 -8.28 18.52 -12.04
CA PRO A 369 -6.93 18.50 -12.60
C PRO A 369 -6.66 19.74 -13.43
N GLU A 370 -5.41 20.18 -13.42
CA GLU A 370 -4.84 21.10 -14.39
C GLU A 370 -4.57 20.33 -15.68
N ILE A 371 -5.20 20.72 -16.79
CA ILE A 371 -4.99 20.08 -18.09
C ILE A 371 -4.02 20.92 -18.89
N THR A 372 -2.89 20.32 -19.28
CA THR A 372 -1.90 20.92 -20.17
C THR A 372 -1.89 20.14 -21.48
N CYS A 373 -2.11 20.82 -22.60
CA CYS A 373 -2.10 20.23 -23.94
C CYS A 373 -0.98 20.81 -24.80
N THR A 374 -0.25 19.92 -25.46
CA THR A 374 0.81 20.25 -26.43
C THR A 374 0.36 19.86 -27.84
N GLN A 375 0.81 20.61 -28.84
CA GLN A 375 0.52 20.31 -30.23
C GLN A 375 1.43 19.19 -30.73
N ASN A 376 0.86 18.15 -31.34
CA ASN A 376 1.61 17.08 -32.00
C ASN A 376 1.86 17.41 -33.48
N GLU A 377 2.92 16.84 -34.06
CA GLU A 377 3.42 17.17 -35.40
C GLU A 377 2.37 17.01 -36.52
N THR A 378 1.46 16.02 -36.44
CA THR A 378 0.39 15.84 -37.45
C THR A 378 -0.86 15.16 -36.88
N GLY A 379 -1.33 15.58 -35.70
CA GLY A 379 -2.43 14.87 -35.03
C GLY A 379 -3.15 15.63 -33.93
N PRO A 380 -4.07 14.96 -33.20
CA PRO A 380 -4.72 15.55 -32.04
C PRO A 380 -3.69 15.92 -30.97
N ALA A 381 -4.01 16.97 -30.22
CA ALA A 381 -3.19 17.47 -29.14
C ALA A 381 -2.95 16.40 -28.08
N ALA A 382 -1.69 16.25 -27.64
CA ALA A 382 -1.37 15.43 -26.49
C ALA A 382 -1.69 16.21 -25.22
N CYS A 383 -2.70 15.78 -24.48
CA CYS A 383 -3.10 16.41 -23.24
C CYS A 383 -2.69 15.57 -22.04
N VAL A 384 -2.26 16.23 -20.98
CA VAL A 384 -1.99 15.62 -19.66
C VAL A 384 -2.81 16.33 -18.61
N GLY A 385 -3.45 15.58 -17.72
CA GLY A 385 -4.21 16.08 -16.59
C GLY A 385 -3.44 15.83 -15.31
N ARG A 386 -3.10 16.91 -14.60
CA ARG A 386 -2.31 16.90 -13.37
C ARG A 386 -3.19 17.24 -12.17
N TYR A 387 -3.33 16.32 -11.22
CA TYR A 387 -4.14 16.52 -10.01
C TYR A 387 -3.32 17.14 -8.86
N ASP A 388 -2.03 16.82 -8.79
CA ASP A 388 -1.07 17.31 -7.80
C ASP A 388 0.36 17.30 -8.40
N ALA A 389 1.42 17.44 -7.60
CA ALA A 389 2.80 17.47 -8.12
C ALA A 389 3.29 16.11 -8.69
N GLN A 390 2.66 15.00 -8.32
CA GLN A 390 3.12 13.63 -8.60
C GLN A 390 2.10 12.83 -9.43
N THR A 391 0.84 13.27 -9.46
CA THR A 391 -0.27 12.61 -10.16
C THR A 391 -0.55 13.26 -11.51
N VAL A 392 0.00 12.69 -12.58
CA VAL A 392 -0.23 13.12 -13.98
C VAL A 392 -0.79 11.94 -14.79
N TYR A 393 -1.88 12.18 -15.51
CA TYR A 393 -2.51 11.18 -16.36
C TYR A 393 -2.64 11.68 -17.81
N PRO A 394 -2.45 10.83 -18.83
CA PRO A 394 -2.72 11.21 -20.21
C PRO A 394 -4.22 11.38 -20.43
N MET A 395 -4.63 12.51 -20.99
CA MET A 395 -6.02 12.88 -21.25
C MET A 395 -6.31 12.92 -22.75
N MET A 396 -7.51 12.52 -23.13
CA MET A 396 -8.09 12.82 -24.44
C MET A 396 -9.25 13.78 -24.28
N LEU A 397 -9.21 14.89 -25.01
CA LEU A 397 -10.30 15.87 -25.08
C LEU A 397 -11.05 15.71 -26.40
N LYS A 398 -12.36 15.47 -26.32
CA LYS A 398 -13.27 15.39 -27.46
C LYS A 398 -14.35 16.46 -27.38
N ARG A 399 -14.68 17.09 -28.51
CA ARG A 399 -15.73 18.09 -28.62
C ARG A 399 -17.10 17.41 -28.70
N GLU A 400 -18.03 17.82 -27.85
CA GLU A 400 -19.42 17.35 -27.88
C GLU A 400 -20.33 18.28 -28.67
N SER A 401 -20.12 19.59 -28.54
CA SER A 401 -20.85 20.61 -29.29
C SER A 401 -20.01 21.88 -29.44
N LYS A 402 -20.23 22.64 -30.51
CA LYS A 402 -19.70 24.01 -30.64
C LYS A 402 -20.48 25.01 -29.79
#